data_AF-A0A9D6C175-F1
#
_entry.id   AF-A0A9D6C175-F1
#
_cell.length_a   1.000
_cell.length_b   1.000
_cell.length_c   1.000
_cell.angle_alpha   90.00
_cell.angle_beta   90.00
_cell.angle_gamma   90.00
#
_symmetry.space_group_name_H-M   'P 1'
#
loop_
_entity.id
_entity.type
_entity.pdbx_description
1 polymer ?
#
loop_
_entity_poly.entity_id
_entity_poly.type
_entity_poly.pdbx_seq_one_letter_code
_entity_poly.pdbx_strand_id
1 'polypeptide(L)' 'VKKPKLVRDSFAFPKDEHQAIDTLKKKALNLKRNAKKSEILRAGLKLLSSLNDTDFLLALAKVPALPTGQKKKKKRV' A
#
# COMPACT_ATOMS: atom_id res chain seq x y z
N VAL A 1 -1.79 -10.44 27.20
CA VAL A 1 -2.37 -9.75 26.01
C VAL A 1 -1.73 -10.34 24.75
N LYS A 2 -2.50 -11.06 23.91
CA LYS A 2 -1.98 -11.77 22.74
C LYS A 2 -1.46 -10.76 21.70
N LYS A 3 -0.19 -10.88 21.30
CA LYS A 3 0.41 -10.07 20.23
C LYS A 3 -0.43 -10.27 18.95
N PRO A 4 -0.86 -9.20 18.26
CA PRO A 4 -1.61 -9.33 17.03
C PRO A 4 -0.77 -10.09 15.99
N LYS A 5 -1.38 -11.07 15.31
CA LYS A 5 -0.72 -11.85 14.26
C LYS A 5 -0.26 -10.89 13.15
N LEU A 6 1.05 -10.78 12.96
CA LEU A 6 1.63 -9.96 11.90
C LEU A 6 1.65 -10.77 10.61
N VAL A 7 0.69 -10.51 9.72
CA VAL A 7 0.73 -11.02 8.35
C VAL A 7 1.75 -10.18 7.57
N ARG A 8 2.74 -10.84 6.99
CA ARG A 8 3.71 -10.22 6.07
C ARG A 8 3.29 -10.56 4.66
N ASP A 9 2.81 -9.56 3.93
CA ASP A 9 2.50 -9.68 2.51
C ASP A 9 3.50 -8.88 1.69
N SER A 10 3.97 -9.47 0.59
CA SER A 10 4.97 -8.88 -0.30
C SER A 10 4.26 -8.39 -1.56
N PHE A 11 4.15 -7.07 -1.70
CA PHE A 11 3.52 -6.45 -2.86
C PHE A 11 4.54 -6.10 -3.94
N ALA A 12 4.21 -6.45 -5.18
CA ALA A 12 4.88 -5.92 -6.37
C ALA A 12 4.16 -4.65 -6.82
N PHE A 13 4.92 -3.56 -6.98
CA PHE A 13 4.42 -2.28 -7.49
C PHE A 13 5.16 -1.96 -8.78
N PRO A 14 4.54 -1.25 -9.74
CA PRO A 14 5.28 -0.59 -10.82
C PRO A 14 6.33 0.35 -10.27
N LYS A 15 7.28 0.68 -11.13
CA LYS A 15 8.34 1.63 -10.81
C LYS A 15 7.78 2.99 -10.38
N ASP A 16 6.74 3.47 -11.04
CA ASP A 16 6.12 4.77 -10.76
C ASP A 16 5.46 4.80 -9.38
N GLU A 17 4.72 3.76 -9.02
CA GLU A 17 4.11 3.64 -7.68
C GLU A 17 5.16 3.43 -6.58
N HIS A 18 6.23 2.69 -6.88
CA HIS A 18 7.35 2.58 -5.94
C HIS A 18 8.00 3.95 -5.67
N GLN A 19 8.19 4.76 -6.72
CA GLN A 19 8.66 6.12 -6.57
C GLN A 19 7.69 6.99 -5.77
N ALA A 20 6.38 6.86 -5.98
CA ALA A 20 5.38 7.56 -5.17
C ALA A 20 5.55 7.23 -3.67
N ILE A 21 5.77 5.97 -3.30
CA ILE A 21 6.06 5.57 -1.92
C ILE A 21 7.35 6.26 -1.40
N ASP A 22 8.41 6.31 -2.21
CA ASP A 22 9.66 6.96 -1.80
C ASP A 22 9.52 8.48 -1.66
N THR A 23 8.70 9.13 -2.49
CA THR A 23 8.35 10.54 -2.30
C THR A 23 7.56 10.78 -1.01
N LEU A 24 6.65 9.86 -0.65
CA LEU A 24 5.91 9.92 0.61
C LEU A 24 6.84 9.73 1.82
N LYS A 25 7.83 8.85 1.73
CA LYS A 25 8.88 8.74 2.76
C LYS A 25 9.66 10.04 2.91
N LYS A 26 10.10 10.66 1.80
CA LYS A 26 10.80 11.95 1.84
C LYS A 26 9.94 13.05 2.48
N LYS A 27 8.65 13.12 2.12
CA LYS A 27 7.70 14.04 2.77
C LYS A 27 7.59 13.79 4.27
N ALA A 28 7.49 12.54 4.70
CA ALA A 28 7.45 12.21 6.12
C ALA A 28 8.76 12.61 6.83
N LEU A 29 9.92 12.38 6.21
CA LEU A 29 11.22 12.77 6.74
C LEU A 29 11.31 14.29 6.93
N ASN A 30 10.81 15.08 5.97
CA ASN A 30 10.73 16.53 6.10
C ASN A 30 9.84 16.96 7.28
N LEU A 31 8.80 16.18 7.58
CA LEU A 31 7.94 16.35 8.75
C LEU A 31 8.53 15.73 10.03
N LYS A 32 9.83 15.42 10.05
CA LYS A 32 10.56 14.80 11.17
C LYS A 32 10.03 13.42 11.57
N ARG A 33 9.38 12.69 10.65
CA ARG A 33 8.93 11.31 10.85
C ARG A 33 9.58 10.35 9.88
N ASN A 34 10.27 9.35 10.41
CA ASN A 34 10.78 8.24 9.60
C ASN A 34 9.66 7.22 9.35
N ALA A 35 8.97 7.37 8.22
CA ALA A 35 7.88 6.49 7.83
C ALA A 35 8.40 5.26 7.07
N LYS A 36 8.00 4.06 7.52
CA LYS A 36 8.30 2.81 6.80
C LYS A 36 7.31 2.61 5.65
N LYS A 37 7.71 1.84 4.62
CA LYS A 37 6.81 1.44 3.51
C LYS A 37 5.52 0.81 4.04
N SER A 38 5.63 -0.09 5.02
CA SER A 38 4.46 -0.74 5.64
C SER A 38 3.56 0.22 6.42
N GLU A 39 4.10 1.30 6.99
CA GLU A 39 3.31 2.31 7.69
C GLU A 39 2.56 3.21 6.73
N ILE A 40 3.22 3.63 5.63
CA ILE A 40 2.58 4.42 4.56
C ILE A 40 1.40 3.65 3.97
N LEU A 41 1.57 2.35 3.68
CA LEU A 41 0.49 1.50 3.17
C LEU A 41 -0.67 1.37 4.16
N ARG A 42 -0.39 1.17 5.45
CA ARG A 42 -1.43 1.11 6.49
C ARG A 42 -2.15 2.44 6.67
N ALA A 43 -1.43 3.56 6.57
CA ALA A 43 -2.01 4.89 6.62
C ALA A 43 -2.93 5.15 5.41
N GLY A 44 -2.49 4.76 4.21
CA GLY A 44 -3.31 4.81 3.00
C GLY A 44 -4.59 3.98 3.12
N LEU A 45 -4.50 2.74 3.63
CA LEU A 45 -5.67 1.90 3.89
C LEU A 45 -6.66 2.54 4.88
N LYS A 46 -6.17 3.12 5.97
CA LYS A 46 -7.03 3.82 6.94
C LYS A 46 -7.71 5.04 6.32
N LEU A 47 -6.99 5.79 5.49
CA LEU A 47 -7.53 6.96 4.81
C LEU A 47 -8.61 6.54 3.80
N LEU A 48 -8.36 5.51 2.99
CA LEU A 48 -9.36 4.96 2.07
C LEU A 48 -10.60 4.46 2.80
N SER A 49 -10.44 3.84 3.97
CA SER A 49 -11.56 3.38 4.80
C SER A 49 -12.38 4.52 5.44
N SER A 50 -11.84 5.74 5.48
CA SER A 50 -12.57 6.91 5.99
C SER A 50 -13.29 7.72 4.91
N LEU A 51 -13.11 7.37 3.63
CA LEU A 51 -13.79 8.03 2.51
C LEU A 51 -15.24 7.55 2.38
N ASN A 52 -16.09 8.40 1.82
CA ASN A 52 -17.44 8.03 1.40
C ASN A 52 -17.39 7.19 0.12
N ASP A 53 -18.45 6.44 -0.18
CA ASP A 53 -18.49 5.49 -1.30
C ASP A 53 -18.13 6.12 -2.66
N THR A 54 -18.58 7.35 -2.91
CA THR A 54 -18.26 8.11 -4.14
C THR A 54 -16.77 8.41 -4.26
N ASP A 55 -16.15 8.90 -3.18
CA ASP A 55 -14.74 9.26 -3.15
C ASP A 55 -13.85 8.02 -3.19
N PHE A 56 -14.31 6.94 -2.56
CA PHE A 56 -13.65 5.64 -2.62
C PHE A 56 -13.62 5.08 -4.05
N LEU A 57 -14.74 5.12 -4.77
CA LEU A 57 -14.79 4.69 -6.18
C LEU A 57 -13.90 5.55 -7.07
N LEU A 58 -13.89 6.87 -6.88
CA LEU A 58 -12.99 7.78 -7.60
C LEU A 58 -11.52 7.50 -7.29
N ALA A 59 -11.20 7.18 -6.03
CA ALA A 59 -9.84 6.80 -5.64
C ALA A 59 -9.42 5.48 -6.30
N LEU A 60 -10.31 4.49 -6.36
CA LEU A 60 -10.05 3.22 -7.05
C LEU A 60 -9.86 3.41 -8.56
N ALA A 61 -10.68 4.24 -9.21
CA ALA A 61 -10.57 4.51 -10.65
C ALA A 61 -9.23 5.15 -11.05
N LYS A 62 -8.60 5.89 -10.13
CA LYS A 62 -7.28 6.52 -10.33
C LYS A 62 -6.11 5.55 -10.15
N VAL A 63 -6.32 4.40 -9.54
CA VAL A 63 -5.30 3.36 -9.44
C VAL A 63 -5.29 2.60 -10.77
N PRO A 64 -4.24 2.74 -11.60
CA PRO A 64 -4.17 1.98 -12.84
C PRO A 64 -4.23 0.49 -12.50
N ALA A 65 -5.10 -0.25 -13.21
CA ALA A 65 -5.18 -1.68 -13.04
C ALA A 65 -3.83 -2.29 -13.38
N LEU A 66 -3.08 -2.67 -12.35
CA LEU A 66 -1.85 -3.42 -12.56
C LEU A 66 -2.25 -4.74 -13.19
N PRO A 67 -1.68 -5.11 -14.35
CA PRO A 67 -1.76 -6.48 -14.83
C PRO A 67 -0.96 -7.31 -13.82
N THR A 68 -1.61 -7.68 -12.73
CA THR A 68 -1.07 -8.59 -11.75
C THR A 68 -1.03 -9.92 -12.47
N GLY A 69 0.09 -10.21 -13.12
CA GLY A 69 0.46 -11.54 -13.54
C GLY A 69 0.51 -12.37 -12.27
N GLN A 70 -0.65 -12.91 -11.88
CA GLN A 70 -0.77 -13.96 -10.89
C GLN A 70 0.08 -15.11 -11.43
N LYS A 71 1.37 -15.13 -11.06
CA LYS A 71 2.09 -16.40 -11.04
C LYS A 71 1.37 -17.21 -9.98
N LYS A 72 0.41 -18.01 -10.46
CA LYS A 72 -0.28 -19.06 -9.73
C LYS A 72 0.72 -19.63 -8.73
N LYS A 73 0.40 -19.56 -7.43
CA LYS A 73 1.14 -20.29 -6.41
C LYS A 73 1.26 -21.73 -6.88
N LYS A 74 2.42 -22.12 -7.44
CA LYS A 74 2.78 -23.53 -7.54
C LYS A 74 2.98 -23.97 -6.10
N LYS A 75 1.93 -24.59 -5.54
CA LYS A 75 2.14 -25.62 -4.52
C LYS A 75 3.15 -26.59 -5.13
N ARG A 76 4.36 -26.63 -4.60
CA ARG A 76 5.17 -27.84 -4.65
C ARG A 76 5.34 -28.29 -3.21
N VAL A 77 4.90 -29.54 -3.06
CA VAL A 77 4.83 -30.43 -1.91
C VAL A 77 6.08 -30.35 -1.05
#